data_AF-N1PN24-F1
#
_entry.id   AF-N1PN24-F1
#
_cell.length_a   1.000
_cell.length_b   1.000
_cell.length_c   1.000
_cell.angle_alpha   90.00
_cell.angle_beta   90.00
_cell.angle_gamma   90.00
#
_symmetry.space_group_name_H-M   'P 1'
#
loop_
_entity.id
_entity.type
_entity.pdbx_description
1 polymer ?
#
loop_
_entity_poly.entity_id
_entity_poly.type
_entity_poly.pdbx_seq_one_letter_code
_entity_poly.pdbx_strand_id
1 'polypeptide(L)'
;MSAIARRSSNDGRKQVDYTQAGYVHAYISVVSDACSVTVTAHHFNMDAITTSLSEHGMSTKTLALIGSYHNHENEPIATKVNSALDSAGYGISLQGSFAPVRSNSTGEIMNGSDAFGCIIDDIFCRQLDWHNTVSEAADSAPASSADPATTIAFGTVEYFPSVIKSRFKVTAQRLSVPEVASPSPVASRVEPTLEYPYHAVADVALACGFPRADGLDQFGNLLSSGRSMHERMPAHRFATTGLRRSNDSAPFWGHFMKDVDAFDHQFFKKSSREAASMDPQQRLLLQCAYTAMESAGHLAPTSGAKTRNVGVYIGACSNDYNDNFAPHKPTACWTLCTLEAFLTGSISHYFDWTGPSIIYETACSSSAVAIDAVCKAIASGECSQAPAGGVSFTGPCKPFDASADEYCRGEGAGLVVLKGLKAALADGDDIRFVIASTGVI
;
A
#
# COMPACT_ATOMS: atom_id res chain seq x y z
N MET A 1 -6.12 -4.95 29.00
CA MET A 1 -7.17 -3.94 28.76
C MET A 1 -7.26 -3.08 30.00
N SER A 2 -7.82 -1.87 29.90
CA SER A 2 -7.97 -0.98 31.05
C SER A 2 -9.36 -0.37 31.10
N ALA A 3 -9.85 -0.08 32.30
CA ALA A 3 -11.12 0.60 32.52
C ALA A 3 -10.99 1.65 33.62
N ILE A 4 -11.63 2.81 33.43
CA ILE A 4 -11.79 3.83 34.46
C ILE A 4 -12.94 3.41 35.36
N ALA A 5 -12.70 3.39 36.67
CA ALA A 5 -13.71 3.16 37.70
C ALA A 5 -13.87 4.43 38.55
N ARG A 6 -15.12 4.88 38.71
CA ARG A 6 -15.47 6.09 39.46
C ARG A 6 -16.54 5.83 40.51
N ARG A 7 -16.40 6.42 41.68
CA ARG A 7 -17.44 6.41 42.73
C ARG A 7 -17.77 7.85 43.13
N SER A 8 -18.98 8.09 43.64
CA SER A 8 -19.36 9.42 44.15
C SER A 8 -18.72 9.76 45.50
N SER A 9 -18.29 8.74 46.26
CA SER A 9 -17.63 8.89 47.57
C SER A 9 -16.11 8.71 47.49
N ASN A 10 -15.38 9.32 48.43
CA ASN A 10 -13.91 9.29 48.50
C ASN A 10 -13.29 7.91 48.77
N ASP A 11 -14.10 6.88 49.06
CA ASP A 11 -13.62 5.51 49.27
C ASP A 11 -13.54 4.68 47.97
N GLY A 12 -13.68 5.33 46.80
CA GLY A 12 -13.60 4.66 45.49
C GLY A 12 -12.32 3.84 45.30
N ARG A 13 -11.16 4.36 45.71
CA ARG A 13 -9.86 3.67 45.63
C ARG A 13 -9.84 2.36 46.43
N LYS A 14 -10.27 2.39 47.69
CA LYS A 14 -10.31 1.20 48.56
C LYS A 14 -11.22 0.10 48.00
N GLN A 15 -12.34 0.49 47.39
CA GLN A 15 -13.25 -0.46 46.77
C GLN A 15 -12.60 -1.15 45.57
N VAL A 16 -11.88 -0.40 44.73
CA VAL A 16 -11.12 -0.97 43.60
C VAL A 16 -10.01 -1.89 44.09
N ASP A 17 -9.25 -1.48 45.11
CA ASP A 17 -8.20 -2.30 45.71
C ASP A 17 -8.74 -3.64 46.23
N TYR A 18 -9.91 -3.63 46.87
CA TYR A 18 -10.59 -4.84 47.34
C TYR A 18 -11.04 -5.73 46.18
N THR A 19 -11.70 -5.16 45.17
CA THR A 19 -12.24 -5.93 44.04
C THR A 19 -11.13 -6.52 43.16
N GLN A 20 -10.05 -5.76 42.89
CA GLN A 20 -8.96 -6.26 42.03
C GLN A 20 -8.13 -7.35 42.70
N ALA A 21 -8.02 -7.36 44.03
CA ALA A 21 -7.26 -8.39 44.76
C ALA A 21 -7.80 -9.81 44.55
N GLY A 22 -9.06 -9.94 44.10
CA GLY A 22 -9.67 -11.21 43.70
C GLY A 22 -9.25 -11.74 42.32
N TYR A 23 -8.50 -10.96 41.53
CA TYR A 23 -8.15 -11.31 40.15
C TYR A 23 -6.63 -11.27 39.92
N VAL A 24 -6.08 -12.37 39.43
CA VAL A 24 -4.65 -12.48 39.13
C VAL A 24 -4.25 -11.48 38.02
N HIS A 25 -3.17 -10.74 38.24
CA HIS A 25 -2.63 -9.70 37.35
C HIS A 25 -3.56 -8.49 37.10
N ALA A 26 -4.52 -8.22 37.99
CA ALA A 26 -5.25 -6.95 38.02
C ALA A 26 -4.55 -5.95 38.94
N TYR A 27 -4.39 -4.70 38.49
CA TYR A 27 -3.75 -3.63 39.27
C TYR A 27 -4.31 -2.26 38.90
N ILE A 28 -4.18 -1.30 39.81
CA ILE A 28 -4.46 0.11 39.52
C ILE A 28 -3.26 0.66 38.76
N SER A 29 -3.47 1.14 37.55
CA SER A 29 -2.43 1.75 36.72
C SER A 29 -2.34 3.26 36.91
N VAL A 30 -3.47 3.93 37.16
CA VAL A 30 -3.54 5.38 37.31
C VAL A 30 -4.51 5.78 38.42
N VAL A 31 -4.08 6.60 39.36
CA VAL A 31 -4.92 7.33 40.30
C VAL A 31 -5.18 8.72 39.74
N SER A 32 -6.33 8.89 39.09
CA SER A 32 -6.68 10.17 38.45
C SER A 32 -7.25 11.17 39.46
N ASP A 33 -7.94 10.69 40.50
CA ASP A 33 -8.51 11.50 41.59
C ASP A 33 -8.81 10.62 42.81
N ALA A 34 -9.16 11.23 43.94
CA ALA A 34 -9.59 10.50 45.16
C ALA A 34 -10.74 9.51 44.87
N CYS A 35 -11.59 9.85 43.91
CA CYS A 35 -12.78 9.08 43.55
C CYS A 35 -12.68 8.36 42.19
N SER A 36 -11.56 8.48 41.46
CA SER A 36 -11.42 7.99 40.08
C SER A 36 -10.08 7.31 39.88
N VAL A 37 -10.10 6.04 39.51
CA VAL A 37 -8.89 5.25 39.23
C VAL A 37 -9.03 4.48 37.92
N THR A 38 -7.91 4.13 37.31
CA THR A 38 -7.85 3.23 36.15
C THR A 38 -7.33 1.88 36.60
N VAL A 39 -8.09 0.83 36.30
CA VAL A 39 -7.72 -0.56 36.55
C VAL A 39 -7.25 -1.18 35.24
N THR A 40 -6.11 -1.85 35.27
CA THR A 40 -5.59 -2.64 34.17
C THR A 40 -5.61 -4.10 34.56
N ALA A 41 -6.13 -4.96 33.68
CA ALA A 41 -6.12 -6.39 33.88
C ALA A 41 -6.10 -7.14 32.54
N HIS A 42 -5.92 -8.47 32.63
CA HIS A 42 -6.08 -9.35 31.48
C HIS A 42 -7.49 -9.22 30.89
N HIS A 43 -7.59 -9.25 29.55
CA HIS A 43 -8.87 -8.98 28.87
C HIS A 43 -10.00 -9.94 29.29
N PHE A 44 -9.69 -11.22 29.53
CA PHE A 44 -10.65 -12.20 30.04
C PHE A 44 -11.26 -11.85 31.41
N ASN A 45 -10.58 -11.04 32.22
CA ASN A 45 -11.06 -10.68 33.56
C ASN A 45 -11.78 -9.32 33.58
N MET A 46 -11.68 -8.52 32.52
CA MET A 46 -12.14 -7.12 32.54
C MET A 46 -13.66 -7.01 32.68
N ASP A 47 -14.43 -7.86 32.03
CA ASP A 47 -15.90 -7.86 32.11
C ASP A 47 -16.37 -8.23 33.52
N ALA A 48 -15.72 -9.22 34.15
CA ALA A 48 -16.02 -9.64 35.51
C ALA A 48 -15.69 -8.52 36.53
N ILE A 49 -14.52 -7.88 36.39
CA ILE A 49 -14.09 -6.77 37.25
C ILE A 49 -15.04 -5.58 37.10
N THR A 50 -15.36 -5.17 35.87
CA THR A 50 -16.24 -4.02 35.63
C THR A 50 -17.67 -4.28 36.11
N THR A 51 -18.17 -5.51 35.99
CA THR A 51 -19.47 -5.93 36.55
C THR A 51 -19.45 -5.85 38.08
N SER A 52 -18.45 -6.44 38.73
CA SER A 52 -18.32 -6.40 40.20
C SER A 52 -18.20 -4.98 40.75
N LEU A 53 -17.43 -4.12 40.09
CA LEU A 53 -17.32 -2.71 40.47
C LEU A 53 -18.66 -1.98 40.33
N SER A 54 -19.42 -2.29 39.29
CA SER A 54 -20.74 -1.71 39.05
C SER A 54 -21.77 -2.13 40.10
N GLU A 55 -21.73 -3.39 40.55
CA GLU A 55 -22.55 -3.90 41.67
C GLU A 55 -22.26 -3.17 42.99
N HIS A 56 -21.02 -2.72 43.18
CA HIS A 56 -20.61 -1.91 44.34
C HIS A 56 -20.86 -0.39 44.15
N GLY A 57 -21.65 -0.02 43.13
CA GLY A 57 -22.08 1.35 42.87
C GLY A 57 -21.03 2.22 42.20
N MET A 58 -20.06 1.64 41.48
CA MET A 58 -19.09 2.39 40.68
C MET A 58 -19.52 2.50 39.23
N SER A 59 -19.30 3.67 38.62
CA SER A 59 -19.40 3.84 37.18
C SER A 59 -18.10 3.39 36.52
N THR A 60 -18.20 2.53 35.51
CA THR A 60 -17.04 2.01 34.78
C THR A 60 -17.07 2.43 33.31
N LYS A 61 -15.89 2.71 32.73
CA LYS A 61 -15.71 3.01 31.31
C LYS A 61 -14.43 2.37 30.77
N THR A 62 -14.57 1.45 29.82
CA THR A 62 -13.43 0.80 29.15
C THR A 62 -12.63 1.80 28.30
N LEU A 63 -11.31 1.67 28.34
CA LEU A 63 -10.36 2.44 27.56
C LEU A 63 -9.81 1.60 26.40
N ALA A 64 -9.51 2.25 25.28
CA ALA A 64 -8.81 1.65 24.14
C ALA A 64 -7.29 1.52 24.39
N LEU A 65 -6.90 1.11 25.61
CA LEU A 65 -5.52 0.86 25.99
C LEU A 65 -5.25 -0.65 25.97
N ILE A 66 -4.38 -1.08 25.06
CA ILE A 66 -3.98 -2.48 24.88
C ILE A 66 -2.54 -2.64 25.35
N GLY A 67 -2.35 -3.38 26.43
CA GLY A 67 -1.04 -3.66 27.01
C GLY A 67 -1.08 -3.61 28.54
N SER A 68 0.02 -4.02 29.16
CA SER A 68 0.31 -3.79 30.57
C SER A 68 1.25 -2.59 30.63
N TYR A 69 0.76 -1.46 31.14
CA TYR A 69 1.51 -0.22 31.32
C TYR A 69 1.39 0.20 32.77
N HIS A 70 2.33 1.00 33.27
CA HIS A 70 2.34 1.43 34.68
C HIS A 70 2.43 0.23 35.64
N ASN A 71 3.22 -0.78 35.27
CA ASN A 71 3.40 -2.03 36.03
C ASN A 71 4.88 -2.33 36.18
N HIS A 72 5.34 -2.49 37.43
CA HIS A 72 6.73 -2.76 37.77
C HIS A 72 7.30 -4.01 37.08
N GLU A 73 6.46 -4.98 36.70
CA GLU A 73 6.87 -6.16 35.93
C GLU A 73 7.49 -5.81 34.55
N ASN A 74 7.28 -4.59 34.05
CA ASN A 74 7.81 -4.12 32.77
C ASN A 74 9.24 -3.52 32.86
N GLU A 75 9.87 -3.51 34.03
CA GLU A 75 11.24 -2.97 34.22
C GLU A 75 12.28 -3.51 33.22
N PRO A 76 12.27 -4.82 32.84
CA PRO A 76 13.18 -5.32 31.81
C PRO A 76 12.93 -4.71 30.42
N ILE A 77 11.68 -4.34 30.11
CA ILE A 77 11.30 -3.70 28.85
C ILE A 77 11.76 -2.24 28.85
N ALA A 78 11.47 -1.51 29.93
CA ALA A 78 11.91 -0.12 30.10
C ALA A 78 13.43 0.01 29.95
N THR A 79 14.19 -0.92 30.55
CA THR A 79 15.66 -0.96 30.44
C THR A 79 16.13 -1.12 28.99
N LYS A 80 15.52 -2.06 28.23
CA LYS A 80 15.84 -2.28 26.81
C LYS A 80 15.52 -1.05 25.96
N VAL A 81 14.38 -0.42 26.22
CA VAL A 81 13.94 0.79 25.51
C VAL A 81 14.91 1.94 25.78
N ASN A 82 15.26 2.20 27.04
CA ASN A 82 16.25 3.22 27.39
C ASN A 82 17.61 2.95 26.74
N SER A 83 18.12 1.70 26.78
CA SER A 83 19.39 1.35 26.13
C SER A 83 19.37 1.59 24.61
N ALA A 84 18.25 1.31 23.95
CA ALA A 84 18.10 1.56 22.51
C ALA A 84 18.06 3.06 22.18
N LEU A 85 17.41 3.86 23.02
CA LEU A 85 17.32 5.31 22.87
C LEU A 85 18.67 5.98 23.10
N ASP A 86 19.39 5.56 24.13
CA ASP A 86 20.76 6.01 24.42
C ASP A 86 21.69 5.69 23.24
N SER A 87 21.61 4.47 22.69
CA SER A 87 22.41 4.04 21.53
C SER A 87 22.12 4.85 20.26
N ALA A 88 20.90 5.37 20.12
CA ALA A 88 20.48 6.21 19.00
C ALA A 88 20.73 7.71 19.24
N GLY A 89 21.22 8.09 20.43
CA GLY A 89 21.48 9.49 20.80
C GLY A 89 20.21 10.32 20.99
N TYR A 90 19.06 9.69 21.25
CA TYR A 90 17.83 10.39 21.56
C TYR A 90 17.80 10.81 23.04
N GLY A 91 17.52 12.08 23.29
CA GLY A 91 17.32 12.59 24.65
C GLY A 91 16.39 13.79 24.65
N ILE A 92 15.68 13.98 25.76
CA ILE A 92 14.92 15.19 26.04
C ILE A 92 15.64 15.93 27.17
N SER A 93 16.11 17.14 26.88
CA SER A 93 16.58 18.07 27.89
C SER A 93 15.43 18.97 28.31
N LEU A 94 15.20 19.09 29.62
CA LEU A 94 14.29 20.11 30.16
C LEU A 94 15.00 21.45 30.42
N GLN A 95 16.28 21.57 30.05
CA GLN A 95 16.96 22.86 30.10
C GLN A 95 16.28 23.86 29.15
N GLY A 96 15.79 24.97 29.71
CA GLY A 96 15.05 25.98 28.94
C GLY A 96 13.54 25.80 28.92
N SER A 97 12.97 24.85 29.68
CA SER A 97 11.51 24.79 29.88
C SER A 97 11.00 26.08 30.52
N PHE A 98 9.92 26.64 29.97
CA PHE A 98 9.26 27.85 30.49
C PHE A 98 8.57 27.63 31.85
N ALA A 99 8.34 26.36 32.24
CA ALA A 99 7.70 25.99 33.49
C ALA A 99 8.32 24.71 34.08
N PRO A 100 8.25 24.51 35.41
CA PRO A 100 8.65 23.27 36.05
C PRO A 100 7.82 22.10 35.51
N VAL A 101 8.50 21.02 35.10
CA VAL A 101 7.86 19.76 34.70
C VAL A 101 7.86 18.83 35.89
N ARG A 102 6.73 18.18 36.19
CA ARG A 102 6.58 17.26 37.33
C ARG A 102 6.37 15.82 36.84
N SER A 103 6.89 14.85 37.59
CA SER A 103 6.64 13.43 37.33
C SER A 103 5.17 13.09 37.59
N ASN A 104 4.59 12.22 36.77
CA ASN A 104 3.20 11.79 36.91
C ASN A 104 3.01 10.73 37.99
N SER A 105 4.09 10.14 38.51
CA SER A 105 4.05 9.14 39.58
C SER A 105 4.32 9.74 40.96
N THR A 106 5.31 10.64 41.08
CA THR A 106 5.70 11.22 42.39
C THR A 106 5.18 12.63 42.62
N GLY A 107 4.87 13.39 41.56
CA GLY A 107 4.55 14.82 41.66
C GLY A 107 5.76 15.73 41.86
N GLU A 108 6.96 15.18 42.02
CA GLU A 108 8.20 15.96 42.19
C GLU A 108 8.61 16.65 40.88
N ILE A 109 9.32 17.78 41.00
CA ILE A 109 9.86 18.50 39.84
C ILE A 109 11.02 17.68 39.25
N MET A 110 10.94 17.41 37.95
CA MET A 110 11.94 16.62 37.22
C MET A 110 13.19 17.46 36.93
N ASN A 111 14.36 16.88 37.19
CA ASN A 111 15.65 17.49 36.84
C ASN A 111 15.96 17.25 35.36
N GLY A 112 16.49 18.27 34.68
CA GLY A 112 16.56 18.29 33.22
C GLY A 112 17.57 17.37 32.54
N SER A 113 18.41 16.64 33.28
CA SER A 113 19.44 15.76 32.71
C SER A 113 18.98 14.32 32.44
N ASP A 114 17.90 13.85 33.06
CA ASP A 114 17.38 12.48 32.91
C ASP A 114 15.84 12.43 32.79
N ALA A 115 15.28 13.45 32.14
CA ALA A 115 13.83 13.55 32.01
C ALA A 115 13.25 12.40 31.17
N PHE A 116 14.01 11.93 30.18
CA PHE A 116 13.56 10.89 29.27
C PHE A 116 13.50 9.52 29.95
N GLY A 117 14.51 9.13 30.71
CA GLY A 117 14.50 7.89 31.48
C GLY A 117 13.34 7.84 32.48
N CYS A 118 13.10 8.96 33.17
CA CYS A 118 11.95 9.10 34.07
C CYS A 118 10.59 8.96 33.35
N ILE A 119 10.45 9.50 32.12
CA ILE A 119 9.22 9.35 31.33
C ILE A 119 9.00 7.89 30.91
N ILE A 120 10.05 7.20 30.46
CA ILE A 120 9.96 5.78 30.09
C ILE A 120 9.59 4.94 31.31
N ASP A 121 10.19 5.22 32.47
CA ASP A 121 9.86 4.56 33.73
C ASP A 121 8.41 4.80 34.16
N ASP A 122 7.92 6.04 34.05
CA ASP A 122 6.52 6.38 34.33
C ASP A 122 5.55 5.67 33.36
N ILE A 123 5.89 5.53 32.07
CA ILE A 123 5.04 4.87 31.06
C ILE A 123 4.95 3.36 31.33
N PHE A 124 6.08 2.70 31.54
CA PHE A 124 6.12 1.24 31.59
C PHE A 124 5.92 0.70 33.00
N CYS A 125 6.55 1.31 34.00
CA CYS A 125 6.84 0.66 35.27
C CYS A 125 6.05 1.21 36.45
N ARG A 126 5.85 2.53 36.54
CA ARG A 126 5.24 3.12 37.74
C ARG A 126 3.74 3.31 37.62
N GLN A 127 3.02 2.98 38.69
CA GLN A 127 1.66 3.47 38.89
C GLN A 127 1.68 5.00 38.88
N LEU A 128 0.80 5.60 38.09
CA LEU A 128 0.69 7.06 38.03
C LEU A 128 -0.25 7.58 39.11
N ASP A 129 0.11 8.70 39.73
CA ASP A 129 -0.73 9.42 40.69
C ASP A 129 -0.91 10.87 40.24
N TRP A 130 -1.85 11.05 39.30
CA TRP A 130 -2.18 12.37 38.78
C TRP A 130 -2.84 13.24 39.85
N HIS A 131 -3.58 12.63 40.79
CA HIS A 131 -4.18 13.37 41.90
C HIS A 131 -3.09 14.05 42.74
N ASN A 132 -2.07 13.31 43.15
CA ASN A 132 -0.95 13.85 43.91
C ASN A 132 -0.15 14.88 43.08
N THR A 133 0.24 14.50 41.87
CA THR A 133 1.03 15.37 40.96
C THR A 133 0.39 16.74 40.76
N VAL A 134 -0.92 16.74 40.54
CA VAL A 134 -1.68 17.95 40.29
C VAL A 134 -1.96 18.72 41.60
N SER A 135 -2.10 18.04 42.73
CA SER A 135 -2.23 18.67 44.06
C SER A 135 -0.94 19.41 44.43
N GLU A 136 0.21 18.77 44.27
CA GLU A 136 1.54 19.38 44.48
C GLU A 136 1.77 20.59 43.56
N ALA A 137 1.36 20.48 42.29
CA ALA A 137 1.40 21.61 41.37
C ALA A 137 0.52 22.78 41.86
N ALA A 138 -0.69 22.49 42.31
CA ALA A 138 -1.63 23.46 42.85
C ALA A 138 -1.11 24.14 44.12
N ASP A 139 -0.51 23.39 45.04
CA ASP A 139 0.07 23.91 46.28
C ASP A 139 1.32 24.77 46.03
N SER A 140 2.09 24.45 44.98
CA SER A 140 3.26 25.23 44.58
C SER A 140 2.94 26.52 43.79
N ALA A 141 1.68 26.72 43.38
CA ALA A 141 1.29 27.88 42.62
C ALA A 141 1.31 29.14 43.52
N PRO A 142 1.88 30.28 43.05
CA PRO A 142 1.97 31.47 43.88
C PRO A 142 0.58 32.01 44.24
N ALA A 143 0.29 32.07 45.54
CA ALA A 143 -0.94 32.65 46.07
C ALA A 143 -0.90 34.19 46.02
N SER A 144 -0.88 34.80 44.83
CA SER A 144 -0.98 36.27 44.70
C SER A 144 -1.09 36.72 43.23
N SER A 145 -2.29 37.12 42.81
CA SER A 145 -2.65 38.48 42.37
C SER A 145 -4.12 38.48 41.95
N ALA A 146 -4.72 39.64 41.75
CA ALA A 146 -6.16 39.85 41.56
C ALA A 146 -6.80 39.19 40.32
N ASP A 147 -6.08 38.32 39.60
CA ASP A 147 -6.57 37.55 38.46
C ASP A 147 -6.67 36.05 38.79
N PRO A 148 -7.79 35.38 38.46
CA PRO A 148 -7.92 33.95 38.69
C PRO A 148 -6.93 33.20 37.80
N ALA A 149 -6.00 32.45 38.42
CA ALA A 149 -5.10 31.56 37.70
C ALA A 149 -5.92 30.65 36.76
N THR A 150 -5.56 30.67 35.48
CA THR A 150 -6.24 29.90 34.44
C THR A 150 -5.48 28.59 34.24
N THR A 151 -6.14 27.47 34.53
CA THR A 151 -5.57 26.15 34.18
C THR A 151 -5.95 25.82 32.74
N ILE A 152 -4.95 25.45 31.94
CA ILE A 152 -5.12 24.96 30.57
C ILE A 152 -4.64 23.52 30.51
N ALA A 153 -5.50 22.60 30.06
CA ALA A 153 -5.10 21.22 29.79
C ALA A 153 -5.09 20.97 28.29
N PHE A 154 -4.10 20.20 27.84
CA PHE A 154 -3.85 19.87 26.45
C PHE A 154 -3.62 18.37 26.32
N GLY A 155 -4.27 17.71 25.37
CA GLY A 155 -4.10 16.28 25.12
C GLY A 155 -5.36 15.60 24.60
N THR A 156 -5.25 14.28 24.35
CA THR A 156 -6.36 13.43 23.88
C THR A 156 -7.38 13.12 24.96
N VAL A 157 -7.06 13.40 26.23
CA VAL A 157 -7.93 13.16 27.38
C VAL A 157 -8.20 14.48 28.09
N GLU A 158 -9.42 15.00 27.97
CA GLU A 158 -9.89 16.15 28.72
C GLU A 158 -10.24 15.70 30.15
N TYR A 159 -9.23 15.63 31.02
CA TYR A 159 -9.42 15.30 32.43
C TYR A 159 -8.80 16.34 33.34
N PHE A 160 -9.62 16.90 34.23
CA PHE A 160 -9.20 17.81 35.29
C PHE A 160 -9.55 17.19 36.64
N PRO A 161 -8.55 16.87 37.49
CA PRO A 161 -8.79 16.44 38.86
C PRO A 161 -9.65 17.45 39.62
N SER A 162 -10.49 16.96 40.53
CA SER A 162 -11.41 17.79 41.33
C SER A 162 -10.69 18.89 42.12
N VAL A 163 -9.45 18.63 42.56
CA VAL A 163 -8.58 19.58 43.28
C VAL A 163 -8.31 20.86 42.48
N ILE A 164 -8.17 20.76 41.16
CA ILE A 164 -7.96 21.92 40.30
C ILE A 164 -9.26 22.70 40.12
N LYS A 165 -10.38 22.01 39.92
CA LYS A 165 -11.69 22.63 39.75
C LYS A 165 -12.14 23.42 40.98
N SER A 166 -11.75 22.97 42.18
CA SER A 166 -12.12 23.64 43.42
C SER A 166 -11.24 24.85 43.75
N ARG A 167 -10.01 24.91 43.23
CA ARG A 167 -9.02 25.94 43.57
C ARG A 167 -8.81 26.98 42.47
N PHE A 168 -9.03 26.64 41.20
CA PHE A 168 -8.70 27.49 40.06
C PHE A 168 -9.84 27.60 39.06
N LYS A 169 -9.83 28.68 38.28
CA LYS A 169 -10.74 28.82 37.15
C LYS A 169 -10.24 27.95 36.00
N VAL A 170 -10.95 26.85 35.76
CA VAL A 170 -10.58 25.90 34.72
C VAL A 170 -11.12 26.36 33.38
N THR A 171 -10.22 26.59 32.42
CA THR A 171 -10.60 26.79 31.02
C THR A 171 -10.07 25.60 30.23
N ALA A 172 -10.95 24.66 29.90
CA ALA A 172 -10.58 23.54 29.04
C ALA A 172 -10.35 24.07 27.62
N GLN A 173 -9.09 24.07 27.19
CA GLN A 173 -8.76 24.36 25.81
C GLN A 173 -8.40 23.05 25.13
N ARG A 174 -9.36 22.47 24.41
CA ARG A 174 -9.01 21.42 23.47
C ARG A 174 -8.13 22.07 22.42
N LEU A 175 -6.83 21.78 22.43
CA LEU A 175 -6.07 21.89 21.20
C LEU A 175 -6.73 20.88 20.26
N SER A 176 -7.59 21.36 19.37
CA SER A 176 -7.45 20.91 17.99
C SER A 176 -5.95 20.97 17.76
N VAL A 177 -5.32 19.83 17.46
CA VAL A 177 -4.03 19.85 16.77
C VAL A 177 -4.19 21.02 15.80
N PRO A 178 -3.41 22.12 15.91
CA PRO A 178 -3.50 23.14 14.89
C PRO A 178 -3.39 22.33 13.62
N GLU A 179 -4.44 22.31 12.81
CA GLU A 179 -4.46 21.59 11.53
C GLU A 179 -3.13 21.93 10.93
N VAL A 180 -2.17 20.97 10.97
CA VAL A 180 -0.72 21.28 11.09
C VAL A 180 -0.50 22.45 10.19
N ALA A 181 -0.37 23.66 10.79
CA ALA A 181 -0.52 24.88 10.02
C ALA A 181 0.44 24.69 8.88
N SER A 182 -0.13 24.54 7.68
CA SER A 182 0.60 23.98 6.53
C SER A 182 1.90 24.74 6.54
N PRO A 183 3.06 24.07 6.71
CA PRO A 183 4.29 24.76 7.09
C PRO A 183 4.40 25.98 6.21
N SER A 184 4.36 27.17 6.83
CA SER A 184 4.41 28.43 6.09
C SER A 184 5.52 28.29 5.07
N PRO A 185 5.28 28.62 3.80
CA PRO A 185 6.14 28.22 2.70
C PRO A 185 7.53 28.78 2.96
N VAL A 186 8.40 27.94 3.55
CA VAL A 186 9.82 28.10 3.42
C VAL A 186 10.01 28.05 1.91
N ALA A 187 10.55 29.13 1.37
CA ALA A 187 10.90 29.24 -0.04
C ALA A 187 12.05 28.27 -0.36
N SER A 188 11.73 26.98 -0.33
CA SER A 188 12.39 25.89 -0.99
C SER A 188 11.31 24.82 -1.12
N ARG A 189 10.74 24.72 -2.31
CA ARG A 189 10.01 23.53 -2.74
C ARG A 189 10.99 22.36 -2.64
N VAL A 190 11.10 21.76 -1.46
CA VAL A 190 11.59 20.39 -1.34
C VAL A 190 10.42 19.59 -1.90
N GLU A 191 10.51 19.29 -3.19
CA GLU A 191 9.69 18.22 -3.78
C GLU A 191 9.70 17.06 -2.78
N PRO A 192 8.55 16.50 -2.38
CA PRO A 192 8.57 15.32 -1.53
C PRO A 192 9.46 14.31 -2.24
N THR A 193 10.63 14.01 -1.66
CA THR A 193 11.44 12.89 -2.11
C THR A 193 10.61 11.67 -1.81
N LEU A 194 9.83 11.23 -2.81
CA LEU A 194 9.22 9.91 -2.83
C LEU A 194 10.37 8.92 -2.69
N GLU A 195 10.60 8.45 -1.46
CA GLU A 195 11.56 7.39 -1.20
C GLU A 195 10.96 6.10 -1.74
N TYR A 196 11.35 5.76 -2.97
CA TYR A 196 11.03 4.49 -3.56
C TYR A 196 11.95 3.39 -3.01
N PRO A 197 11.46 2.15 -2.85
CA PRO A 197 12.33 1.02 -2.55
C PRO A 197 13.47 0.90 -3.57
N TYR A 198 14.64 0.39 -3.14
CA TYR A 198 15.79 0.20 -4.04
C TYR A 198 15.48 -0.66 -5.27
N HIS A 199 14.50 -1.56 -5.15
CA HIS A 199 14.05 -2.46 -6.22
C HIS A 199 12.90 -1.88 -7.06
N ALA A 200 12.55 -0.60 -6.89
CA ALA A 200 11.49 0.02 -7.66
C ALA A 200 11.86 0.11 -9.15
N VAL A 201 10.86 -0.06 -9.98
CA VAL A 201 10.99 -0.14 -11.44
C VAL A 201 10.13 0.95 -12.08
N ALA A 202 10.69 1.68 -13.03
CA ALA A 202 9.99 2.70 -13.80
C ALA A 202 9.43 2.12 -15.09
N ASP A 203 8.24 2.57 -15.49
CA ASP A 203 7.76 2.45 -16.86
C ASP A 203 8.27 3.61 -17.71
N VAL A 204 9.02 3.28 -18.76
CA VAL A 204 9.62 4.24 -19.69
C VAL A 204 8.94 4.24 -21.06
N ALA A 205 8.22 3.17 -21.42
CA ALA A 205 7.50 3.06 -22.70
C ALA A 205 6.23 2.22 -22.59
N LEU A 206 5.17 2.61 -23.27
CA LEU A 206 3.90 1.88 -23.27
C LEU A 206 3.35 1.86 -24.69
N ALA A 207 2.88 0.70 -25.15
CA ALA A 207 2.13 0.56 -26.38
C ALA A 207 1.00 -0.44 -26.21
N CYS A 208 -0.09 -0.22 -26.92
CA CYS A 208 -1.22 -1.15 -26.93
C CYS A 208 -1.96 -1.14 -28.26
N GLY A 209 -2.67 -2.24 -28.50
CA GLY A 209 -3.67 -2.38 -29.55
C GLY A 209 -4.88 -3.08 -28.97
N PHE A 210 -6.03 -2.43 -29.06
CA PHE A 210 -7.30 -2.87 -28.47
C PHE A 210 -8.45 -2.71 -29.48
N PRO A 211 -9.63 -3.28 -29.21
CA PRO A 211 -10.78 -3.21 -30.10
C PRO A 211 -11.17 -1.75 -30.36
N ARG A 212 -11.07 -1.33 -31.63
CA ARG A 212 -11.31 0.06 -32.09
C ARG A 212 -10.33 1.10 -31.51
N ALA A 213 -9.17 0.66 -31.03
CA ALA A 213 -8.12 1.54 -30.51
C ALA A 213 -6.73 1.00 -30.87
N ASP A 214 -6.16 1.51 -31.96
CA ASP A 214 -4.88 1.05 -32.50
C ASP A 214 -3.66 1.70 -31.79
N GLY A 215 -3.87 2.28 -30.61
CA GLY A 215 -2.83 2.98 -29.85
C GLY A 215 -3.37 3.70 -28.61
N LEU A 216 -2.45 4.30 -27.83
CA LEU A 216 -2.76 4.89 -26.52
C LEU A 216 -3.75 6.06 -26.58
N ASP A 217 -3.62 6.96 -27.55
CA ASP A 217 -4.52 8.11 -27.67
C ASP A 217 -5.96 7.67 -27.95
N GLN A 218 -6.14 6.71 -28.86
CA GLN A 218 -7.45 6.15 -29.18
C GLN A 218 -8.02 5.37 -27.99
N PHE A 219 -7.17 4.63 -27.26
CA PHE A 219 -7.58 3.92 -26.07
C PHE A 219 -7.99 4.88 -24.93
N GLY A 220 -7.24 5.96 -24.72
CA GLY A 220 -7.60 7.01 -23.76
C GLY A 220 -8.93 7.68 -24.10
N ASN A 221 -9.18 7.98 -25.38
CA ASN A 221 -10.46 8.49 -25.86
C ASN A 221 -11.60 7.48 -25.66
N LEU A 222 -11.35 6.20 -25.92
CA LEU A 222 -12.30 5.12 -25.69
C LEU A 222 -12.72 5.05 -24.22
N LEU A 223 -11.75 5.00 -23.30
CA LEU A 223 -11.99 4.97 -21.85
C LEU A 223 -12.75 6.21 -21.39
N SER A 224 -12.34 7.40 -21.84
CA SER A 224 -12.97 8.68 -21.48
C SER A 224 -14.42 8.79 -21.97
N SER A 225 -14.75 8.10 -23.08
CA SER A 225 -16.10 8.09 -23.63
C SER A 225 -17.07 7.14 -22.91
N GLY A 226 -16.57 6.22 -22.05
CA GLY A 226 -17.40 5.23 -21.37
C GLY A 226 -18.10 4.23 -22.31
N ARG A 227 -17.63 4.09 -23.55
CA ARG A 227 -18.27 3.24 -24.57
C ARG A 227 -17.79 1.79 -24.48
N SER A 228 -18.71 0.86 -24.64
CA SER A 228 -18.40 -0.55 -24.85
C SER A 228 -18.24 -0.86 -26.33
N MET A 229 -17.23 -1.66 -26.67
CA MET A 229 -16.95 -2.13 -28.04
C MET A 229 -17.40 -3.58 -28.29
N HIS A 230 -18.26 -4.14 -27.43
CA HIS A 230 -18.78 -5.48 -27.69
C HIS A 230 -19.61 -5.50 -28.96
N GLU A 231 -19.38 -6.53 -29.75
CA GLU A 231 -20.13 -6.79 -30.96
C GLU A 231 -20.34 -8.29 -31.09
N ARG A 232 -21.25 -8.67 -32.00
CA ARG A 232 -21.48 -10.08 -32.31
C ARG A 232 -20.25 -10.64 -33.01
N MET A 233 -19.96 -11.92 -32.77
CA MET A 233 -18.90 -12.65 -33.46
C MET A 233 -18.96 -12.39 -34.97
N PRO A 234 -17.92 -11.78 -35.57
CA PRO A 234 -17.93 -11.49 -36.99
C PRO A 234 -17.94 -12.79 -37.80
N ALA A 235 -18.87 -12.89 -38.76
CA ALA A 235 -19.07 -14.11 -39.54
C ALA A 235 -17.82 -14.56 -40.34
N HIS A 236 -16.92 -13.64 -40.66
CA HIS A 236 -15.66 -13.93 -41.34
C HIS A 236 -14.58 -14.51 -40.41
N ARG A 237 -14.74 -14.39 -39.09
CA ARG A 237 -13.79 -14.92 -38.08
C ARG A 237 -14.14 -16.36 -37.75
N PHE A 238 -15.41 -16.62 -37.44
CA PHE A 238 -15.86 -17.94 -37.04
C PHE A 238 -17.34 -18.14 -37.36
N ALA A 239 -17.68 -19.24 -38.03
CA ALA A 239 -19.06 -19.61 -38.29
C ALA A 239 -19.67 -20.18 -37.00
N THR A 240 -20.69 -19.51 -36.46
CA THR A 240 -21.33 -19.91 -35.20
C THR A 240 -22.44 -20.97 -35.36
N THR A 241 -22.71 -21.39 -36.60
CA THR A 241 -23.78 -22.35 -36.95
C THR A 241 -23.35 -23.79 -36.66
N GLY A 242 -24.18 -24.57 -35.96
CA GLY A 242 -23.97 -26.01 -35.75
C GLY A 242 -22.97 -26.37 -34.64
N LEU A 243 -22.67 -25.43 -33.73
CA LEU A 243 -21.81 -25.70 -32.58
C LEU A 243 -22.58 -26.47 -31.50
N ARG A 244 -21.93 -27.43 -30.84
CA ARG A 244 -22.52 -28.33 -29.83
C ARG A 244 -23.13 -27.61 -28.60
N ARG A 245 -22.82 -26.33 -28.39
CA ARG A 245 -23.37 -25.44 -27.34
C ARG A 245 -24.22 -24.30 -27.88
N SER A 246 -24.47 -24.19 -29.20
CA SER A 246 -25.44 -23.22 -29.70
C SER A 246 -26.83 -23.74 -29.34
N ASN A 247 -27.42 -23.18 -28.29
CA ASN A 247 -28.83 -22.88 -28.42
C ASN A 247 -28.88 -21.88 -29.58
N ASP A 248 -29.45 -22.25 -30.72
CA ASP A 248 -29.51 -21.40 -31.93
C ASP A 248 -30.17 -20.02 -31.68
N SER A 249 -30.67 -19.79 -30.46
CA SER A 249 -31.25 -18.57 -29.94
C SER A 249 -30.28 -17.56 -29.31
N ALA A 250 -29.02 -17.91 -28.99
CA ALA A 250 -28.09 -17.00 -28.31
C ALA A 250 -26.86 -16.64 -29.18
N PRO A 251 -26.69 -15.37 -29.61
CA PRO A 251 -25.53 -14.96 -30.38
C PRO A 251 -24.25 -14.91 -29.52
N PHE A 252 -23.12 -15.30 -30.11
CA PHE A 252 -21.80 -15.15 -29.48
C PHE A 252 -21.35 -13.69 -29.53
N TRP A 253 -20.89 -13.17 -28.39
CA TRP A 253 -20.40 -11.81 -28.23
C TRP A 253 -18.91 -11.79 -27.86
N GLY A 254 -18.22 -10.76 -28.33
CA GLY A 254 -16.84 -10.50 -28.00
C GLY A 254 -16.46 -9.06 -28.31
N HIS A 255 -15.22 -8.69 -28.03
CA HIS A 255 -14.60 -7.56 -28.70
C HIS A 255 -13.53 -8.05 -29.64
N PHE A 256 -13.52 -7.48 -30.83
CA PHE A 256 -12.64 -7.94 -31.88
C PHE A 256 -11.77 -6.78 -32.32
N MET A 257 -10.48 -7.05 -32.46
CA MET A 257 -9.58 -6.11 -33.11
C MET A 257 -9.97 -5.98 -34.57
N LYS A 258 -9.84 -4.76 -35.08
CA LYS A 258 -9.96 -4.53 -36.52
C LYS A 258 -8.67 -5.00 -37.19
N ASP A 259 -8.78 -5.60 -38.38
CA ASP A 259 -7.63 -5.94 -39.24
C ASP A 259 -6.52 -6.70 -38.48
N VAL A 260 -6.89 -7.65 -37.62
CA VAL A 260 -5.95 -8.40 -36.75
C VAL A 260 -4.89 -9.20 -37.53
N ASP A 261 -5.13 -9.44 -38.83
CA ASP A 261 -4.23 -10.07 -39.77
C ASP A 261 -3.30 -9.08 -40.51
N ALA A 262 -3.49 -7.77 -40.35
CA ALA A 262 -2.64 -6.74 -40.94
C ALA A 262 -1.25 -6.74 -40.29
N PHE A 263 -0.21 -6.75 -41.13
CA PHE A 263 1.17 -6.76 -40.68
C PHE A 263 2.13 -6.29 -41.78
N ASP A 264 2.99 -5.34 -41.45
CA ASP A 264 4.07 -4.90 -42.34
C ASP A 264 5.23 -5.89 -42.31
N HIS A 265 5.08 -6.97 -43.08
CA HIS A 265 6.09 -8.03 -43.11
C HIS A 265 7.44 -7.55 -43.65
N GLN A 266 7.47 -6.54 -44.53
CA GLN A 266 8.72 -6.04 -45.11
C GLN A 266 9.53 -5.28 -44.07
N PHE A 267 8.85 -4.43 -43.29
CA PHE A 267 9.45 -3.72 -42.17
C PHE A 267 10.12 -4.67 -41.16
N PHE A 268 9.41 -5.72 -40.77
CA PHE A 268 9.93 -6.74 -39.83
C PHE A 268 10.84 -7.80 -40.49
N LYS A 269 11.24 -7.59 -41.75
CA LYS A 269 12.15 -8.49 -42.51
C LYS A 269 11.65 -9.93 -42.58
N LYS A 270 10.34 -10.10 -42.72
CA LYS A 270 9.65 -11.38 -42.87
C LYS A 270 9.22 -11.59 -44.32
N SER A 271 9.29 -12.83 -44.79
CA SER A 271 8.76 -13.17 -46.11
C SER A 271 7.23 -13.12 -46.11
N SER A 272 6.59 -12.83 -47.24
CA SER A 272 5.12 -12.83 -47.33
C SER A 272 4.51 -14.18 -46.95
N ARG A 273 5.18 -15.29 -47.29
CA ARG A 273 4.77 -16.66 -46.95
C ARG A 273 4.83 -16.93 -45.44
N GLU A 274 5.89 -16.47 -44.80
CA GLU A 274 6.06 -16.54 -43.33
C GLU A 274 4.99 -15.70 -42.64
N ALA A 275 4.84 -14.42 -43.01
CA ALA A 275 3.87 -13.53 -42.41
C ALA A 275 2.41 -14.01 -42.50
N ALA A 276 2.03 -14.63 -43.63
CA ALA A 276 0.71 -15.22 -43.80
C ALA A 276 0.47 -16.43 -42.86
N SER A 277 1.54 -17.08 -42.40
CA SER A 277 1.46 -18.24 -41.52
C SER A 277 1.73 -17.89 -40.05
N MET A 278 2.28 -16.70 -39.75
CA MET A 278 2.57 -16.26 -38.38
C MET A 278 1.28 -16.05 -37.58
N ASP A 279 1.27 -16.48 -36.32
CA ASP A 279 0.19 -16.17 -35.38
C ASP A 279 -0.01 -14.63 -35.31
N PRO A 280 -1.25 -14.11 -35.46
CA PRO A 280 -1.57 -12.71 -35.23
C PRO A 280 -1.03 -12.14 -33.91
N GLN A 281 -1.00 -12.95 -32.84
CA GLN A 281 -0.45 -12.57 -31.54
C GLN A 281 1.03 -12.16 -31.67
N GLN A 282 1.82 -12.94 -32.41
CA GLN A 282 3.23 -12.66 -32.68
C GLN A 282 3.41 -11.34 -33.45
N ARG A 283 2.58 -11.15 -34.48
CA ARG A 283 2.60 -9.96 -35.35
C ARG A 283 2.24 -8.69 -34.57
N LEU A 284 1.22 -8.78 -33.72
CA LEU A 284 0.76 -7.67 -32.90
C LEU A 284 1.79 -7.32 -31.81
N LEU A 285 2.36 -8.32 -31.14
CA LEU A 285 3.39 -8.11 -30.14
C LEU A 285 4.66 -7.47 -30.71
N LEU A 286 5.08 -7.85 -31.93
CA LEU A 286 6.19 -7.19 -32.63
C LEU A 286 5.90 -5.69 -32.91
N GLN A 287 4.69 -5.36 -33.35
CA GLN A 287 4.27 -3.98 -33.59
C GLN A 287 4.21 -3.18 -32.29
N CYS A 288 3.62 -3.74 -31.23
CA CYS A 288 3.57 -3.11 -29.91
C CYS A 288 4.98 -2.89 -29.35
N ALA A 289 5.87 -3.89 -29.44
CA ALA A 289 7.24 -3.77 -28.94
C ALA A 289 8.01 -2.67 -29.68
N TYR A 290 7.85 -2.58 -31.00
CA TYR A 290 8.45 -1.51 -31.79
C TYR A 290 7.91 -0.13 -31.40
N THR A 291 6.60 0.03 -31.34
CA THR A 291 5.94 1.29 -30.97
C THR A 291 6.35 1.74 -29.57
N ALA A 292 6.42 0.80 -28.62
CA ALA A 292 6.86 1.09 -27.26
C ALA A 292 8.31 1.59 -27.27
N MET A 293 9.23 0.85 -27.88
CA MET A 293 10.65 1.26 -27.94
C MET A 293 10.86 2.57 -28.70
N GLU A 294 10.06 2.86 -29.72
CA GLU A 294 10.04 4.16 -30.41
C GLU A 294 9.61 5.28 -29.45
N SER A 295 8.53 5.07 -28.70
CA SER A 295 8.03 6.06 -27.74
C SER A 295 9.00 6.37 -26.59
N ALA A 296 9.84 5.40 -26.20
CA ALA A 296 10.92 5.63 -25.23
C ALA A 296 12.15 6.34 -25.84
N GLY A 297 12.21 6.52 -27.16
CA GLY A 297 13.41 7.02 -27.83
C GLY A 297 14.58 6.02 -27.85
N HIS A 298 14.33 4.76 -27.51
CA HIS A 298 15.36 3.71 -27.36
C HIS A 298 15.72 3.01 -28.69
N LEU A 299 15.26 3.51 -29.84
CA LEU A 299 15.61 2.98 -31.16
C LEU A 299 16.91 3.54 -31.73
N ALA A 300 17.35 4.71 -31.26
CA ALA A 300 18.62 5.29 -31.66
C ALA A 300 19.77 4.62 -30.88
N PRO A 301 20.94 4.38 -31.50
CA PRO A 301 22.14 4.03 -30.75
C PRO A 301 22.59 5.26 -29.95
N THR A 302 22.01 5.48 -28.78
CA THR A 302 22.49 6.46 -27.82
C THR A 302 23.93 6.09 -27.44
N SER A 303 24.77 7.10 -27.45
CA SER A 303 26.22 7.06 -27.38
C SER A 303 26.76 6.09 -26.31
N GLY A 304 27.45 5.02 -26.74
CA GLY A 304 28.28 4.17 -25.89
C GLY A 304 27.59 2.87 -25.45
N ALA A 305 27.77 1.82 -26.26
CA ALA A 305 27.27 0.45 -26.10
C ALA A 305 25.74 0.28 -26.27
N LYS A 306 25.34 -0.49 -27.29
CA LYS A 306 23.98 -1.04 -27.36
C LYS A 306 23.75 -1.88 -26.11
N THR A 307 22.85 -1.45 -25.23
CA THR A 307 22.35 -2.29 -24.14
C THR A 307 21.66 -3.50 -24.76
N ARG A 308 22.38 -4.61 -24.87
CA ARG A 308 21.84 -5.87 -25.40
C ARG A 308 21.18 -6.72 -24.33
N ASN A 309 21.48 -6.49 -23.05
CA ASN A 309 20.87 -7.20 -21.94
C ASN A 309 19.45 -6.69 -21.66
N VAL A 310 18.58 -6.84 -22.65
CA VAL A 310 17.15 -6.53 -22.60
C VAL A 310 16.40 -7.85 -22.62
N GLY A 311 15.51 -8.07 -21.66
CA GLY A 311 14.66 -9.24 -21.64
C GLY A 311 13.31 -9.00 -22.33
N VAL A 312 12.52 -10.05 -22.54
CA VAL A 312 11.17 -9.98 -23.08
C VAL A 312 10.28 -10.95 -22.32
N TYR A 313 9.23 -10.42 -21.68
CA TYR A 313 8.39 -11.19 -20.75
C TYR A 313 6.92 -11.00 -21.12
N ILE A 314 6.32 -12.02 -21.72
CA ILE A 314 4.97 -11.92 -22.26
C ILE A 314 4.05 -12.91 -21.56
N GLY A 315 2.94 -12.40 -21.05
CA GLY A 315 1.78 -13.20 -20.70
C GLY A 315 0.96 -13.49 -21.95
N ALA A 316 0.75 -14.76 -22.27
CA ALA A 316 -0.08 -15.16 -23.39
C ALA A 316 -0.93 -16.36 -22.98
N CYS A 317 -2.24 -16.21 -23.07
CA CYS A 317 -3.18 -17.30 -22.88
C CYS A 317 -3.79 -17.65 -24.24
N SER A 318 -3.93 -18.95 -24.51
CA SER A 318 -4.46 -19.56 -25.74
C SER A 318 -3.52 -19.60 -26.96
N ASN A 319 -3.54 -20.75 -27.65
CA ASN A 319 -2.85 -20.99 -28.91
C ASN A 319 -3.85 -21.39 -30.00
N ASP A 320 -4.92 -20.61 -30.11
CA ASP A 320 -6.04 -20.85 -31.02
C ASP A 320 -5.56 -20.92 -32.48
N TYR A 321 -4.52 -20.17 -32.83
CA TYR A 321 -3.98 -20.15 -34.20
C TYR A 321 -3.30 -21.47 -34.56
N ASN A 322 -2.50 -22.06 -33.66
CA ASN A 322 -1.90 -23.38 -33.89
C ASN A 322 -2.97 -24.47 -34.06
N ASP A 323 -4.06 -24.42 -33.27
CA ASP A 323 -5.16 -25.38 -33.39
C ASP A 323 -5.91 -25.24 -34.71
N ASN A 324 -6.07 -24.02 -35.23
CA ASN A 324 -6.64 -23.78 -36.56
C ASN A 324 -5.67 -24.16 -37.69
N PHE A 325 -4.36 -24.06 -37.44
CA PHE A 325 -3.34 -24.41 -38.42
C PHE A 325 -3.14 -25.93 -38.50
N ALA A 326 -3.22 -26.63 -37.36
CA ALA A 326 -3.03 -28.08 -37.16
C ALA A 326 -3.66 -29.02 -38.20
N PRO A 327 -4.88 -28.79 -38.70
CA PRO A 327 -5.50 -29.66 -39.70
C PRO A 327 -4.90 -29.52 -41.11
N HIS A 328 -4.12 -28.47 -41.37
CA HIS A 328 -3.51 -28.23 -42.68
C HIS A 328 -2.18 -28.97 -42.85
N LYS A 329 -1.71 -29.10 -44.10
CA LYS A 329 -0.42 -29.75 -44.39
C LYS A 329 0.73 -28.97 -43.75
N PRO A 330 1.64 -29.63 -43.01
CA PRO A 330 2.80 -28.96 -42.42
C PRO A 330 3.65 -28.23 -43.47
N THR A 331 4.10 -27.03 -43.12
CA THR A 331 5.03 -26.24 -43.93
C THR A 331 6.33 -25.99 -43.16
N ALA A 332 7.39 -25.55 -43.86
CA ALA A 332 8.66 -25.24 -43.22
C ALA A 332 8.59 -24.10 -42.18
N CYS A 333 7.59 -23.20 -42.25
CA CYS A 333 7.42 -22.15 -41.22
C CYS A 333 6.65 -22.62 -39.99
N TRP A 334 5.99 -23.79 -40.04
CA TRP A 334 4.99 -24.17 -39.05
C TRP A 334 5.39 -23.81 -37.61
N THR A 335 6.50 -24.37 -37.13
CA THR A 335 6.98 -24.16 -35.77
C THR A 335 7.38 -22.71 -35.49
N LEU A 336 8.05 -22.05 -36.44
CA LEU A 336 8.49 -20.64 -36.29
C LEU A 336 7.30 -19.68 -36.16
N CYS A 337 6.19 -20.06 -36.79
CA CYS A 337 5.02 -19.25 -36.99
C CYS A 337 3.93 -19.48 -35.91
N THR A 338 3.89 -20.64 -35.24
CA THR A 338 2.80 -21.00 -34.29
C THR A 338 3.24 -21.45 -32.89
N LEU A 339 4.53 -21.69 -32.66
CA LEU A 339 5.01 -22.05 -31.31
C LEU A 339 5.09 -20.80 -30.42
N GLU A 340 4.51 -20.86 -29.23
CA GLU A 340 4.41 -19.73 -28.29
C GLU A 340 5.76 -19.11 -27.93
N ALA A 341 6.84 -19.90 -27.90
CA ALA A 341 8.19 -19.39 -27.65
C ALA A 341 8.62 -18.27 -28.64
N PHE A 342 8.03 -18.24 -29.84
CA PHE A 342 8.31 -17.21 -30.83
C PHE A 342 7.55 -15.89 -30.59
N LEU A 343 6.58 -15.84 -29.65
CA LEU A 343 5.94 -14.59 -29.23
C LEU A 343 6.97 -13.64 -28.59
N THR A 344 7.86 -14.16 -27.73
CA THR A 344 8.98 -13.39 -27.17
C THR A 344 10.23 -13.48 -28.04
N GLY A 345 10.54 -14.68 -28.56
CA GLY A 345 11.77 -14.91 -29.30
C GLY A 345 11.89 -14.08 -30.59
N SER A 346 10.78 -13.80 -31.27
CA SER A 346 10.80 -12.96 -32.47
C SER A 346 11.11 -11.50 -32.16
N ILE A 347 10.62 -10.98 -31.02
CA ILE A 347 10.95 -9.64 -30.53
C ILE A 347 12.45 -9.59 -30.20
N SER A 348 12.92 -10.51 -29.37
CA SER A 348 14.34 -10.59 -28.97
C SER A 348 15.26 -10.65 -30.19
N HIS A 349 14.90 -11.47 -31.19
CA HIS A 349 15.66 -11.61 -32.43
C HIS A 349 15.62 -10.34 -33.29
N TYR A 350 14.46 -9.66 -33.41
CA TYR A 350 14.34 -8.45 -34.22
C TYR A 350 15.20 -7.30 -33.68
N PHE A 351 15.26 -7.13 -32.36
CA PHE A 351 16.03 -6.08 -31.70
C PHE A 351 17.47 -6.45 -31.34
N ASP A 352 17.92 -7.69 -31.62
CA ASP A 352 19.24 -8.21 -31.22
C ASP A 352 19.46 -8.13 -29.69
N TRP A 353 18.44 -8.54 -28.94
CA TRP A 353 18.44 -8.60 -27.49
C TRP A 353 18.86 -9.98 -26.98
N THR A 354 19.67 -9.98 -25.92
CA THR A 354 20.32 -11.17 -25.36
C THR A 354 19.88 -11.48 -23.93
N GLY A 355 18.93 -10.72 -23.37
CA GLY A 355 18.37 -11.01 -22.06
C GLY A 355 17.36 -12.17 -22.10
N PRO A 356 16.73 -12.51 -20.96
CA PRO A 356 15.77 -13.60 -20.87
C PRO A 356 14.55 -13.36 -21.78
N SER A 357 14.09 -14.41 -22.48
CA SER A 357 12.93 -14.34 -23.38
C SER A 357 11.91 -15.39 -22.93
N ILE A 358 10.92 -14.98 -22.14
CA ILE A 358 10.08 -15.90 -21.34
C ILE A 358 8.59 -15.64 -21.60
N ILE A 359 7.85 -16.73 -21.79
CA ILE A 359 6.40 -16.74 -21.82
C ILE A 359 5.87 -17.19 -20.46
N TYR A 360 4.88 -16.47 -19.95
CA TYR A 360 4.13 -16.83 -18.75
C TYR A 360 2.70 -17.19 -19.13
N GLU A 361 2.23 -18.33 -18.63
CA GLU A 361 0.83 -18.72 -18.74
C GLU A 361 0.28 -19.11 -17.36
N THR A 362 -0.55 -18.22 -16.83
CA THR A 362 -1.30 -18.37 -15.57
C THR A 362 -2.76 -17.96 -15.78
N ALA A 363 -3.30 -18.24 -16.98
CA ALA A 363 -4.63 -17.82 -17.43
C ALA A 363 -4.81 -16.29 -17.41
N CYS A 364 -5.78 -15.79 -16.63
CA CYS A 364 -6.16 -14.38 -16.67
C CYS A 364 -5.09 -13.45 -16.05
N SER A 365 -4.16 -13.99 -15.24
CA SER A 365 -3.10 -13.23 -14.59
C SER A 365 -1.77 -13.23 -15.36
N SER A 366 -1.69 -13.87 -16.53
CA SER A 366 -0.43 -14.08 -17.26
C SER A 366 0.39 -12.80 -17.46
N SER A 367 -0.24 -11.69 -17.84
CA SER A 367 0.46 -10.41 -18.03
C SER A 367 0.96 -9.79 -16.72
N ALA A 368 0.20 -9.91 -15.63
CA ALA A 368 0.62 -9.42 -14.31
C ALA A 368 1.79 -10.24 -13.75
N VAL A 369 1.77 -11.57 -13.95
CA VAL A 369 2.89 -12.46 -13.57
C VAL A 369 4.13 -12.16 -14.42
N ALA A 370 3.97 -11.87 -15.71
CA ALA A 370 5.09 -11.43 -16.55
C ALA A 370 5.71 -10.10 -16.05
N ILE A 371 4.89 -9.13 -15.64
CA ILE A 371 5.34 -7.86 -15.05
C ILE A 371 6.08 -8.11 -13.72
N ASP A 372 5.54 -8.95 -12.83
CA ASP A 372 6.19 -9.32 -11.58
C ASP A 372 7.56 -9.99 -11.81
N ALA A 373 7.64 -10.90 -12.79
CA ALA A 373 8.88 -11.55 -13.15
C ALA A 373 9.93 -10.56 -13.68
N VAL A 374 9.53 -9.57 -14.49
CA VAL A 374 10.44 -8.50 -14.94
C VAL A 374 10.95 -7.67 -13.78
N CYS A 375 10.08 -7.29 -12.85
CA CYS A 375 10.50 -6.52 -11.68
C CYS A 375 11.59 -7.26 -10.89
N LYS A 376 11.42 -8.57 -10.70
CA LYS A 376 12.41 -9.44 -10.06
C LYS A 376 13.69 -9.58 -10.88
N ALA A 377 13.59 -9.78 -12.19
CA ALA A 377 14.74 -9.94 -13.08
C ALA A 377 15.59 -8.66 -13.21
N ILE A 378 14.95 -7.49 -13.20
CA ILE A 378 15.65 -6.21 -13.16
C ILE A 378 16.33 -6.03 -11.79
N ALA A 379 15.63 -6.34 -10.70
CA ALA A 379 16.19 -6.23 -9.36
C ALA A 379 17.35 -7.21 -9.11
N SER A 380 17.33 -8.40 -9.70
CA SER A 380 18.42 -9.40 -9.64
C SER A 380 19.56 -9.11 -10.62
N GLY A 381 19.38 -8.17 -11.55
CA GLY A 381 20.37 -7.84 -12.58
C GLY A 381 20.42 -8.82 -13.76
N GLU A 382 19.44 -9.73 -13.88
CA GLU A 382 19.32 -10.64 -15.03
C GLU A 382 19.10 -9.89 -16.34
N CYS A 383 18.33 -8.80 -16.31
CA CYS A 383 18.19 -7.87 -17.42
C CYS A 383 18.23 -6.42 -16.94
N SER A 384 18.62 -5.51 -17.83
CA SER A 384 18.69 -4.07 -17.54
C SER A 384 17.35 -3.35 -17.72
N GLN A 385 16.55 -3.85 -18.66
CA GLN A 385 15.21 -3.41 -19.00
C GLN A 385 14.50 -4.54 -19.73
N ALA A 386 13.17 -4.50 -19.80
CA ALA A 386 12.40 -5.44 -20.60
C ALA A 386 11.02 -4.88 -20.95
N PRO A 387 10.53 -5.05 -22.20
CA PRO A 387 9.10 -5.08 -22.43
C PRO A 387 8.45 -6.22 -21.65
N ALA A 388 7.39 -5.86 -20.93
CA ALA A 388 6.54 -6.75 -20.14
C ALA A 388 5.08 -6.48 -20.47
N GLY A 389 4.24 -7.51 -20.46
CA GLY A 389 2.81 -7.31 -20.64
C GLY A 389 2.14 -8.57 -21.15
N GLY A 390 1.19 -8.43 -22.07
CA GLY A 390 0.56 -9.60 -22.64
C GLY A 390 -0.34 -9.34 -23.81
N VAL A 391 -0.78 -10.44 -24.39
CA VAL A 391 -1.82 -10.53 -25.41
C VAL A 391 -2.97 -11.31 -24.81
N SER A 392 -4.19 -10.81 -24.93
CA SER A 392 -5.34 -11.38 -24.25
C SER A 392 -6.63 -11.26 -25.03
N PHE A 393 -7.58 -12.10 -24.64
CA PHE A 393 -8.97 -12.13 -25.05
C PHE A 393 -9.89 -11.80 -23.86
N THR A 394 -9.91 -10.57 -23.31
CA THR A 394 -10.87 -10.13 -22.26
C THR A 394 -11.75 -8.94 -22.68
N GLY A 395 -13.04 -8.99 -22.30
CA GLY A 395 -14.14 -8.15 -22.81
C GLY A 395 -15.06 -7.57 -21.75
N PRO A 396 -16.25 -7.01 -22.10
CA PRO A 396 -17.01 -6.20 -21.19
C PRO A 396 -17.63 -7.11 -20.16
N CYS A 397 -17.28 -6.82 -18.93
CA CYS A 397 -17.97 -7.35 -17.79
C CYS A 397 -18.99 -6.29 -17.38
N LYS A 398 -19.96 -6.67 -16.56
CA LYS A 398 -20.72 -5.71 -15.77
C LYS A 398 -20.11 -5.70 -14.36
N PRO A 399 -18.87 -5.20 -14.18
CA PRO A 399 -18.21 -5.32 -12.89
C PRO A 399 -19.05 -4.58 -11.84
N PHE A 400 -19.34 -5.27 -10.74
CA PHE A 400 -20.13 -4.74 -9.61
C PHE A 400 -21.60 -4.43 -9.90
N ASP A 401 -22.11 -4.79 -11.09
CA ASP A 401 -23.53 -4.61 -11.43
C ASP A 401 -24.38 -5.76 -10.88
N ALA A 402 -25.59 -5.45 -10.39
CA ALA A 402 -26.51 -6.46 -9.87
C ALA A 402 -26.99 -7.47 -10.94
N SER A 403 -26.90 -7.11 -12.22
CA SER A 403 -27.24 -7.94 -13.37
C SER A 403 -26.02 -8.63 -14.01
N ALA A 404 -24.89 -8.69 -13.30
CA ALA A 404 -23.70 -9.38 -13.76
C ALA A 404 -23.96 -10.89 -13.98
N ASP A 405 -23.67 -11.34 -15.19
CA ASP A 405 -24.00 -12.66 -15.71
C ASP A 405 -22.78 -13.28 -16.42
N GLU A 406 -21.59 -13.13 -15.81
CA GLU A 406 -20.26 -13.57 -16.28
C GLU A 406 -19.46 -12.50 -17.05
N TYR A 407 -18.38 -12.93 -17.71
CA TYR A 407 -17.48 -12.11 -18.51
C TYR A 407 -17.64 -12.43 -19.99
N CYS A 408 -17.20 -11.52 -20.85
CA CYS A 408 -17.14 -11.74 -22.30
C CYS A 408 -15.68 -11.60 -22.77
N ARG A 409 -15.29 -12.29 -23.85
CA ARG A 409 -13.91 -12.29 -24.38
C ARG A 409 -13.64 -11.02 -25.19
N GLY A 410 -12.38 -10.59 -25.30
CA GLY A 410 -12.02 -9.42 -26.10
C GLY A 410 -10.55 -9.30 -26.47
N GLU A 411 -10.25 -9.17 -27.75
CA GLU A 411 -8.89 -9.18 -28.29
C GLU A 411 -8.06 -7.95 -27.92
N GLY A 412 -6.77 -8.13 -27.66
CA GLY A 412 -5.83 -7.01 -27.55
C GLY A 412 -4.43 -7.41 -27.11
N ALA A 413 -3.50 -6.47 -27.22
CA ALA A 413 -2.16 -6.58 -26.68
C ALA A 413 -1.75 -5.27 -26.00
N GLY A 414 -0.96 -5.38 -24.94
CA GLY A 414 -0.37 -4.23 -24.25
C GLY A 414 1.00 -4.58 -23.70
N LEU A 415 1.96 -3.67 -23.90
CA LEU A 415 3.33 -3.79 -23.42
C LEU A 415 3.75 -2.51 -22.71
N VAL A 416 4.26 -2.66 -21.50
CA VAL A 416 5.06 -1.66 -20.77
C VAL A 416 6.54 -1.98 -20.97
N VAL A 417 7.41 -0.99 -20.91
CA VAL A 417 8.86 -1.16 -20.98
C VAL A 417 9.41 -0.73 -19.64
N LEU A 418 9.92 -1.71 -18.93
CA LEU A 418 10.29 -1.57 -17.53
C LEU A 418 11.81 -1.48 -17.39
N LYS A 419 12.27 -0.60 -16.52
CA LYS A 419 13.69 -0.36 -16.23
C LYS A 419 13.87 0.02 -14.77
N GLY A 420 15.00 -0.33 -14.17
CA GLY A 420 15.26 0.04 -12.77
C GLY A 420 15.16 1.56 -12.61
N LEU A 421 14.39 2.03 -11.62
CA LEU A 421 14.06 3.46 -11.48
C LEU A 421 15.30 4.36 -11.48
N LYS A 422 16.34 3.94 -10.75
CA LYS A 422 17.62 4.67 -10.69
C LYS A 422 18.28 4.79 -12.07
N ALA A 423 18.23 3.74 -12.89
CA ALA A 423 18.79 3.75 -14.23
C ALA A 423 17.93 4.59 -15.18
N ALA A 424 16.60 4.52 -15.08
CA ALA A 424 15.71 5.34 -15.87
C ALA A 424 15.94 6.85 -15.62
N LEU A 425 16.08 7.24 -14.35
CA LEU A 425 16.41 8.62 -13.97
C LEU A 425 17.79 9.05 -14.47
N ALA A 426 18.79 8.16 -14.41
CA ALA A 426 20.14 8.44 -14.88
C ALA A 426 20.21 8.65 -16.39
N ASP A 427 19.39 7.90 -17.14
CA ASP A 427 19.34 7.95 -18.59
C ASP A 427 18.41 9.07 -19.11
N GLY A 428 17.68 9.73 -18.21
CA GLY A 428 16.77 10.84 -18.55
C GLY A 428 15.50 10.38 -19.25
N ASP A 429 15.06 9.15 -18.97
CA ASP A 429 13.85 8.57 -19.56
C ASP A 429 12.60 9.32 -19.10
N ASP A 430 11.58 9.34 -19.97
CA ASP A 430 10.25 9.84 -19.60
C ASP A 430 9.51 8.78 -18.76
N ILE A 431 9.43 9.00 -17.45
CA ILE A 431 8.84 8.06 -16.51
C ILE A 431 7.34 8.33 -16.36
N ARG A 432 6.50 7.41 -16.86
CA ARG A 432 5.03 7.53 -16.74
C ARG A 432 4.52 7.16 -15.36
N PHE A 433 5.05 6.07 -14.81
CA PHE A 433 4.72 5.60 -13.47
C PHE A 433 5.86 4.74 -12.89
N VAL A 434 5.81 4.53 -11.57
CA VAL A 434 6.77 3.71 -10.84
C VAL A 434 6.05 2.54 -10.17
N ILE A 435 6.54 1.33 -10.41
CA ILE A 435 6.15 0.11 -9.72
C ILE A 435 7.00 0.02 -8.45
N ALA A 436 6.39 0.30 -7.30
CA ALA A 436 7.05 0.18 -6.00
C ALA A 436 7.20 -1.28 -5.54
N SER A 437 6.21 -2.13 -5.87
CA SER A 437 6.20 -3.54 -5.50
C SER A 437 5.20 -4.33 -6.35
N THR A 438 5.45 -5.62 -6.52
CA THR A 438 4.53 -6.61 -7.12
C THR A 438 4.37 -7.80 -6.18
N GLY A 439 3.31 -8.59 -6.37
CA GLY A 439 3.05 -9.78 -5.57
C GLY A 439 2.25 -10.82 -6.34
N VAL A 440 2.69 -12.07 -6.26
CA VAL A 440 2.02 -13.26 -6.79
C VAL A 440 1.94 -14.25 -5.62
N ILE A 441 0.74 -14.74 -5.31
CA ILE A 441 0.45 -15.64 -4.17
C ILE A 441 0.35 -17.08 -4.66
#